data_AF-A0A938W843-F1
#
_entry.id   AF-A0A938W843-F1
#
_cell.length_a   1.000
_cell.length_b   1.000
_cell.length_c   1.000
_cell.angle_alpha   90.00
_cell.angle_beta   90.00
_cell.angle_gamma   90.00
#
_symmetry.space_group_name_H-M   'P 1'
#
loop_
_entity.id
_entity.type
_entity.pdbx_description
1 polymer ?
#
loop_
_entity_poly.entity_id
_entity_poly.type
_entity_poly.pdbx_seq_one_letter_code
_entity_poly.pdbx_strand_id
1 'polypeptide(L)' 'MDEKKLRQELEEARTRLKELTFKNAASQLKQIRQIRETKKAIARLLTRLAN' A
#
# COMPACT_ATOMS: atom_id res chain seq x y z
N MET A 1 -18.93 -2.56 -5.49
CA MET A 1 -17.70 -2.92 -4.74
C MET A 1 -18.04 -2.69 -3.28
N ASP A 2 -18.07 -3.73 -2.45
CA ASP A 2 -18.40 -3.58 -1.03
C ASP A 2 -17.34 -2.72 -0.33
N GLU A 3 -17.78 -1.71 0.41
CA GLU A 3 -16.92 -0.83 1.21
C GLU A 3 -15.97 -1.64 2.13
N LYS A 4 -16.49 -2.72 2.70
CA LYS A 4 -15.73 -3.67 3.53
C LYS A 4 -14.52 -4.25 2.78
N LYS A 5 -14.70 -4.59 1.50
CA LYS A 5 -13.63 -5.12 0.65
C LYS A 5 -12.57 -4.06 0.34
N LEU A 6 -12.99 -2.84 0.04
CA LEU A 6 -12.08 -1.70 -0.16
C LEU A 6 -11.25 -1.39 1.08
N ARG A 7 -11.87 -1.45 2.27
CA ARG A 7 -11.17 -1.28 3.56
C ARG A 7 -10.18 -2.42 3.80
N GLN A 8 -10.52 -3.64 3.45
CA GLN A 8 -9.60 -4.79 3.55
C GLN A 8 -8.40 -4.65 2.61
N GLU A 9 -8.64 -4.30 1.34
CA GLU A 9 -7.57 -4.03 0.36
C GLU A 9 -6.66 -2.87 0.80
N LEU A 10 -7.23 -1.86 1.46
CA LEU A 10 -6.47 -0.74 2.02
C LEU A 10 -5.53 -1.20 3.15
N GLU A 11 -6.01 -2.04 4.07
CA GLU A 11 -5.20 -2.58 5.17
C GLU A 11 -4.09 -3.51 4.67
N GLU A 12 -4.37 -4.33 3.67
CA GLU A 12 -3.36 -5.16 3.01
C GLU A 12 -2.27 -4.30 2.35
N ALA A 13 -2.67 -3.23 1.64
CA ALA A 13 -1.72 -2.32 1.01
C ALA A 13 -0.86 -1.55 2.03
N ARG A 14 -1.44 -1.16 3.18
CA ARG A 14 -0.70 -0.54 4.30
C ARG A 14 0.30 -1.50 4.93
N THR A 15 -0.09 -2.75 5.15
CA THR A 15 0.79 -3.80 5.67
C THR A 15 1.96 -4.03 4.73
N ARG A 16 1.70 -4.16 3.42
CA ARG A 16 2.73 -4.28 2.40
C ARG A 16 3.67 -3.08 2.37
N LEU A 17 3.14 -1.86 2.51
CA LEU A 17 3.98 -0.66 2.59
C LEU A 17 4.94 -0.73 3.77
N LYS A 18 4.45 -1.15 4.95
CA LYS A 18 5.28 -1.32 6.16
C LYS A 18 6.41 -2.32 5.93
N GLU A 19 6.12 -3.48 5.35
CA GLU A 19 7.14 -4.49 5.02
C GLU A 19 8.17 -3.95 4.02
N LEU A 20 7.72 -3.26 2.98
CA LEU A 20 8.63 -2.68 1.98
C LEU A 20 9.51 -1.59 2.61
N THR A 21 8.97 -0.76 3.50
CA THR A 21 9.77 0.24 4.23
C THR A 21 10.78 -0.41 5.17
N PHE A 22 10.42 -1.50 5.83
CA PHE A 22 11.34 -2.26 6.68
C PHE A 22 12.47 -2.89 5.87
N LYS A 23 12.14 -3.57 4.77
CA LYS A 23 13.14 -4.14 3.84
C LYS A 23 14.03 -3.05 3.22
N ASN A 24 13.48 -1.87 2.94
CA ASN A 24 14.25 -0.74 2.44
C ASN A 24 15.19 -0.16 3.49
N ALA A 25 14.75 -0.04 4.75
CA ALA A 25 15.61 0.38 5.86
C ALA A 25 16.76 -0.60 6.10
N ALA A 26 16.51 -1.90 5.93
CA ALA A 26 17.53 -2.94 5.96
C ALA A 26 18.45 -2.96 4.71
N SER A 27 18.26 -2.06 3.73
CA SER A 27 18.92 -2.07 2.42
C SER A 27 18.75 -3.38 1.64
N GLN A 28 17.72 -4.16 1.96
CA GLN A 28 17.39 -5.46 1.34
C GLN A 28 16.36 -5.32 0.21
N LEU A 29 15.89 -4.10 -0.08
CA LEU A 29 14.90 -3.86 -1.11
C LEU A 29 15.56 -3.53 -2.46
N LYS A 30 15.60 -4.51 -3.37
CA LYS A 30 16.14 -4.31 -4.74
C LYS A 30 15.28 -3.38 -5.60
N GLN A 31 13.99 -3.26 -5.33
CA GLN A 31 13.05 -2.48 -6.14
C GLN A 31 12.35 -1.38 -5.34
N ILE A 32 13.02 -0.25 -5.15
CA ILE A 32 12.46 0.94 -4.46
C ILE A 32 11.16 1.43 -5.12
N ARG A 33 10.98 1.19 -6.42
CA ARG A 33 9.75 1.55 -7.16
C ARG A 33 8.49 0.92 -6.56
N GLN A 34 8.59 -0.25 -5.93
CA GLN A 34 7.46 -0.93 -5.31
C GLN A 34 6.84 -0.09 -4.18
N ILE A 35 7.64 0.61 -3.38
CA ILE A 35 7.14 1.52 -2.33
C ILE A 35 6.26 2.61 -2.94
N ARG A 36 6.72 3.21 -4.04
CA ARG A 36 5.99 4.28 -4.73
C ARG A 36 4.67 3.78 -5.32
N GLU A 37 4.68 2.59 -5.90
CA GLU A 37 3.47 1.96 -6.47
C GLU A 37 2.47 1.60 -5.39
N THR A 38 2.91 1.03 -4.27
CA THR A 38 2.04 0.74 -3.12
C THR A 38 1.43 2.02 -2.54
N LYS A 39 2.20 3.11 -2.42
CA LYS A 39 1.67 4.42 -2.01
C LYS A 39 0.60 4.95 -2.98
N LYS A 40 0.80 4.81 -4.29
CA LYS A 40 -0.20 5.19 -5.30
C LYS A 40 -1.47 4.33 -5.21
N ALA A 41 -1.32 3.03 -4.94
CA ALA A 41 -2.48 2.14 -4.75
C ALA A 41 -3.30 2.55 -3.52
N ILE A 42 -2.65 2.83 -2.39
CA ILE A 42 -3.29 3.35 -1.17
C ILE A 42 -4.06 4.64 -1.48
N ALA A 43 -3.44 5.60 -2.18
CA ALA A 43 -4.10 6.86 -2.54
C ALA A 43 -5.38 6.62 -3.35
N ARG A 44 -5.34 5.73 -4.36
CA ARG A 44 -6.52 5.37 -5.17
C ARG A 44 -7.62 4.71 -4.34
N LEU A 45 -7.26 3.83 -3.40
CA LEU A 45 -8.22 3.18 -2.51
C LEU A 45 -8.89 4.20 -1.58
N LEU A 46 -8.11 5.13 -1.03
CA LEU A 46 -8.63 6.23 -0.21
C LEU A 46 -9.59 7.13 -1.01
N THR A 47 -9.24 7.49 -2.25
CA THR A 47 -10.14 8.27 -3.12
C THR A 47 -11.46 7.54 -3.37
N ARG A 48 -11.43 6.22 -3.55
CA ARG A 48 -12.65 5.40 -3.74
C ARG A 48 -13.47 5.19 -2.47
N LEU A 49 -12.87 5.35 -1.29
CA LEU A 49 -13.59 5.31 -0.01
C LEU A 49 -14.18 6.68 0.37
N ALA A 50 -13.64 7.76 -0.20
CA ALA A 50 -14.08 9.13 0.07
C ALA A 50 -15.20 9.62 -0.87
N ASN A 51 -15.38 8.96 -2.03
CA ASN A 51 -16.43 9.24 -3.02
C ASN A 51 -17.45 8.09 -3.04
#